data_AF-A0A7S0IY74-F1
#
_entry.id   AF-A0A7S0IY74-F1
#
_cell.length_a   1.000
_cell.length_b   1.000
_cell.length_c   1.000
_cell.angle_alpha   90.00
_cell.angle_beta   90.00
_cell.angle_gamma   90.00
#
_symmetry.space_group_name_H-M   'P 1'
#
loop_
_entity.id
_entity.type
_entity.pdbx_description
1 polymer ?
#
loop_
_entity_poly.entity_id
_entity_poly.type
_entity_poly.pdbx_seq_one_letter_code
_entity_poly.pdbx_strand_id
1 'polypeptide(L)'
;PPPSPPPHVLFPPRPPSPPGTPTDGAAARLLAALEGKSVPFRRLKSTAADSCTVESPAAACWEPSEVYTWEDMVAALAKMATAGVAGLTFYAGADGEQSELYGLANLAAFISQTMQETIQYDACDENNWSN
;
A
#
# COMPACT_ATOMS: atom_id res chain seq x y z
N PRO A 1 -1.42 57.37 7.74
CA PRO A 1 -0.51 56.24 8.05
C PRO A 1 -0.80 55.04 7.13
N PRO A 2 0.20 54.47 6.44
CA PRO A 2 0.02 53.24 5.67
C PRO A 2 -0.18 52.04 6.62
N PRO A 3 -0.94 51.01 6.21
CA PRO A 3 -1.13 49.81 7.02
C PRO A 3 0.17 49.00 7.13
N SER A 4 0.43 48.45 8.31
CA SER A 4 1.58 47.59 8.57
C SER A 4 1.52 46.28 7.76
N PRO A 5 2.67 45.78 7.26
CA PRO A 5 2.72 44.51 6.54
C PRO A 5 2.37 43.32 7.46
N PRO A 6 1.78 42.25 6.91
CA PRO A 6 1.45 41.06 7.68
C PRO A 6 2.73 40.34 8.16
N PRO A 7 2.67 39.65 9.31
CA PRO A 7 3.81 38.90 9.83
C PRO A 7 4.22 37.76 8.88
N HIS A 8 5.52 37.62 8.64
CA HIS A 8 6.08 36.49 7.91
C HIS A 8 5.85 35.21 8.70
N VAL A 9 4.96 34.35 8.21
CA VAL A 9 4.80 32.98 8.72
C VAL A 9 6.07 32.22 8.36
N LEU A 10 6.89 31.91 9.35
CA LEU A 10 8.02 30.99 9.19
C LEU A 10 7.44 29.60 8.92
N PHE A 11 7.44 29.18 7.67
CA PHE A 11 7.10 27.81 7.33
C PHE A 11 8.11 26.86 8.00
N PRO A 12 7.67 25.75 8.61
CA PRO A 12 8.59 24.74 9.10
C PRO A 12 9.46 24.23 7.93
N PRO A 13 10.70 23.81 8.20
CA PRO A 13 11.56 23.24 7.18
C PRO A 13 10.82 22.06 6.51
N ARG A 14 10.80 22.08 5.18
CA ARG A 14 10.24 20.99 4.37
C ARG A 14 10.85 19.66 4.87
N PRO A 15 10.04 18.61 5.07
CA PRO A 15 10.56 17.27 5.35
C PRO A 15 11.65 16.90 4.33
N PRO A 16 12.68 16.14 4.72
CA PRO A 16 13.68 15.67 3.76
C PRO A 16 12.96 15.03 2.58
N SER A 17 13.33 15.44 1.36
CA SER A 17 12.86 14.81 0.14
C SER A 17 13.13 13.30 0.25
N PRO A 18 12.18 12.44 -0.17
CA PRO A 18 12.44 11.01 -0.30
C PRO A 18 13.74 10.78 -1.08
N PRO A 19 14.51 9.72 -0.76
CA PRO A 19 15.71 9.36 -1.53
C PRO A 19 15.34 9.26 -3.02
N GLY A 20 16.30 9.62 -3.88
CA GLY A 20 16.12 9.80 -5.31
C GLY A 20 15.42 8.64 -6.02
N THR A 21 14.98 8.96 -7.25
CA THR A 21 14.40 8.10 -8.29
C THR A 21 14.60 6.60 -8.03
N PRO A 22 13.55 5.76 -8.12
CA PRO A 22 13.69 4.31 -8.05
C PRO A 22 14.91 3.89 -8.85
N THR A 23 15.85 3.27 -8.15
CA THR A 23 16.90 2.57 -8.85
C THR A 23 16.21 1.37 -9.48
N ASP A 24 16.11 1.37 -10.81
CA ASP A 24 15.41 0.33 -11.59
C ASP A 24 15.78 -1.09 -11.12
N GLY A 25 16.99 -1.27 -10.58
CA GLY A 25 17.44 -2.53 -9.99
C GLY A 25 16.63 -3.03 -8.79
N ALA A 26 16.32 -2.20 -7.80
CA ALA A 26 15.54 -2.62 -6.62
C ALA A 26 14.08 -2.95 -7.00
N ALA A 27 13.47 -2.13 -7.85
CA ALA A 27 12.14 -2.38 -8.38
C ALA A 27 12.08 -3.69 -9.20
N ALA A 28 13.06 -3.93 -10.08
CA ALA A 28 13.14 -5.16 -10.85
C ALA A 28 13.31 -6.41 -9.98
N ARG A 29 14.15 -6.34 -8.95
CA ARG A 29 14.34 -7.46 -7.99
C ARG A 29 13.08 -7.76 -7.20
N LEU A 30 12.34 -6.73 -6.76
CA LEU A 30 11.05 -6.91 -6.12
C LEU A 30 10.06 -7.60 -7.05
N LEU A 31 9.92 -7.14 -8.30
CA LEU A 31 8.99 -7.75 -9.26
C LEU A 31 9.37 -9.19 -9.60
N ALA A 32 10.66 -9.48 -9.77
CA ALA A 32 11.15 -10.84 -9.95
C ALA A 32 10.86 -11.72 -8.72
N ALA A 33 10.99 -11.17 -7.51
CA ALA A 33 10.66 -11.89 -6.28
C ALA A 33 9.16 -12.18 -6.14
N LEU A 34 8.27 -11.49 -6.87
CA LEU A 34 6.83 -11.73 -6.88
C LEU A 34 6.38 -12.65 -8.02
N GLU A 35 7.26 -12.93 -8.99
CA GLU A 35 6.94 -13.76 -10.15
C GLU A 35 6.52 -15.18 -9.71
N GLY A 36 5.43 -15.68 -10.31
CA GLY A 36 4.86 -16.99 -10.00
C GLY A 36 4.20 -17.10 -8.62
N LYS A 37 4.18 -16.03 -7.80
CA LYS A 37 3.42 -16.01 -6.55
C LYS A 37 1.96 -15.66 -6.81
N SER A 38 1.09 -16.28 -6.03
CA SER A 38 -0.34 -15.98 -6.01
C SER A 38 -0.80 -15.91 -4.56
N VAL A 39 -1.21 -14.72 -4.11
CA VAL A 39 -1.73 -14.50 -2.75
C VAL A 39 -3.22 -14.16 -2.86
N PRO A 40 -4.14 -15.08 -2.52
CA PRO A 40 -5.56 -14.78 -2.63
C PRO A 40 -5.95 -13.73 -1.59
N PHE A 41 -6.41 -12.56 -2.06
CA PHE A 41 -7.11 -11.62 -1.18
C PHE A 41 -8.46 -12.19 -0.79
N ARG A 42 -8.84 -11.93 0.46
CA ARG A 42 -10.04 -12.48 1.06
C ARG A 42 -10.82 -11.38 1.75
N ARG A 43 -12.15 -11.45 1.64
CA ARG A 43 -13.08 -10.61 2.38
C ARG A 43 -13.74 -11.37 3.51
N LEU A 44 -14.25 -10.66 4.49
CA LEU A 44 -15.13 -11.24 5.50
C LEU A 44 -16.41 -11.71 4.82
N LYS A 45 -16.89 -12.88 5.21
CA LYS A 45 -18.22 -13.33 4.81
C LYS A 45 -19.27 -12.41 5.43
N SER A 46 -20.38 -12.20 4.73
CA SER A 46 -21.55 -11.52 5.30
C SER A 46 -22.11 -12.21 6.55
N THR A 47 -21.83 -13.50 6.72
CA THR A 47 -22.20 -14.31 7.89
C THR A 47 -21.07 -14.47 8.91
N ALA A 48 -19.95 -13.77 8.75
CA ALA A 48 -18.85 -13.82 9.70
C ALA A 48 -19.31 -13.27 11.06
N ALA A 49 -18.88 -13.91 12.15
CA ALA A 49 -19.14 -13.40 13.50
C ALA A 49 -18.18 -12.25 13.83
N ASP A 50 -18.58 -11.39 14.77
CA ASP A 50 -17.74 -10.27 15.25
C ASP A 50 -16.39 -10.71 15.85
N SER A 51 -16.27 -11.98 16.23
CA SER A 51 -15.02 -12.58 16.73
C SER A 51 -14.05 -12.99 15.63
N CYS A 52 -14.43 -12.87 14.35
CA CYS A 52 -13.54 -13.14 13.23
C CYS A 52 -12.42 -12.11 13.19
N THR A 53 -11.18 -12.61 13.24
CA THR A 53 -9.95 -11.84 13.16
C THR A 53 -9.12 -12.28 11.95
N VAL A 54 -8.04 -11.55 11.64
CA VAL A 54 -7.09 -11.90 10.57
C VAL A 54 -6.49 -13.31 10.74
N GLU A 55 -6.38 -13.80 11.97
CA GLU A 55 -5.87 -15.14 12.30
C GLU A 55 -6.95 -16.24 12.22
N SER A 56 -8.19 -15.88 11.94
CA SER A 56 -9.30 -16.84 11.95
C SER A 56 -9.26 -17.79 10.76
N PRO A 57 -9.72 -19.05 10.92
CA PRO A 57 -9.70 -20.02 9.84
C PRO A 57 -10.43 -19.51 8.60
N ALA A 58 -9.74 -19.58 7.46
CA ALA A 58 -10.23 -19.04 6.20
C ALA A 58 -11.64 -19.55 5.86
N ALA A 59 -11.91 -20.85 5.98
CA ALA A 59 -13.22 -21.41 5.64
C ALA A 59 -14.38 -20.91 6.52
N ALA A 60 -14.13 -20.46 7.75
CA ALA A 60 -15.17 -20.03 8.68
C ALA A 60 -15.52 -18.55 8.52
N CYS A 61 -14.51 -17.69 8.40
CA CYS A 61 -14.69 -16.24 8.44
C CYS A 61 -14.51 -15.55 7.08
N TRP A 62 -13.79 -16.19 6.16
CA TRP A 62 -13.25 -15.51 4.98
C TRP A 62 -13.69 -16.18 3.68
N GLU A 63 -13.88 -15.40 2.63
CA GLU A 63 -14.10 -15.88 1.27
C GLU A 63 -13.25 -15.09 0.29
N PRO A 64 -13.01 -15.58 -0.94
CA PRO A 64 -12.25 -14.83 -1.94
C PRO A 64 -12.85 -13.43 -2.15
N SER A 65 -11.99 -12.42 -2.24
CA SER A 65 -12.43 -11.08 -2.67
C SER A 65 -12.88 -11.12 -4.13
N GLU A 66 -13.94 -10.40 -4.46
CA GLU A 66 -14.46 -10.28 -5.82
C GLU A 66 -13.90 -9.04 -6.53
N VAL A 67 -13.44 -8.06 -5.75
CA VAL A 67 -12.93 -6.77 -6.25
C VAL A 67 -11.41 -6.75 -6.35
N TYR A 68 -10.71 -7.28 -5.34
CA TYR A 68 -9.26 -7.17 -5.22
C TYR A 68 -8.58 -8.46 -5.63
N THR A 69 -7.73 -8.39 -6.66
CA THR A 69 -6.96 -9.55 -7.15
C THR A 69 -5.47 -9.35 -6.97
N TRP A 70 -4.74 -10.45 -6.79
CA TRP A 70 -3.28 -10.42 -6.68
C TRP A 70 -2.61 -9.95 -7.97
N GLU A 71 -3.16 -10.36 -9.11
CA GLU A 71 -2.66 -9.97 -10.43
C GLU A 71 -2.72 -8.46 -10.61
N ASP A 72 -3.85 -7.84 -10.28
CA ASP A 72 -4.02 -6.39 -10.36
C ASP A 72 -3.10 -5.65 -9.37
N MET A 73 -2.91 -6.20 -8.15
CA MET A 73 -1.98 -5.63 -7.19
C MET A 73 -0.54 -5.62 -7.71
N VAL A 74 -0.06 -6.72 -8.28
CA VAL A 74 1.30 -6.79 -8.86
C VAL A 74 1.43 -5.86 -10.06
N ALA A 75 0.40 -5.77 -10.92
CA ALA A 75 0.39 -4.86 -12.07
C ALA A 75 0.43 -3.38 -11.64
N ALA A 76 -0.32 -3.00 -10.59
CA ALA A 76 -0.30 -1.66 -10.02
C ALA A 76 1.03 -1.35 -9.33
N LEU A 77 1.58 -2.30 -8.57
CA LEU A 77 2.88 -2.17 -7.92
C LEU A 77 3.99 -1.95 -8.94
N ALA A 78 3.99 -2.67 -10.06
CA ALA A 78 4.97 -2.50 -11.13
C ALA A 78 4.98 -1.05 -11.65
N LYS A 79 3.80 -0.47 -11.91
CA LYS A 79 3.68 0.92 -12.34
C LYS A 79 4.17 1.89 -11.26
N MET A 80 3.80 1.68 -10.00
CA MET A 80 4.22 2.54 -8.89
C MET A 80 5.71 2.44 -8.58
N ALA A 81 6.33 1.28 -8.77
CA ALA A 81 7.74 1.05 -8.49
C ALA A 81 8.66 1.58 -9.59
N THR A 82 8.20 1.66 -10.86
CA THR A 82 9.04 2.09 -11.99
C THR A 82 8.71 3.48 -12.51
N ALA A 83 7.43 3.81 -12.71
CA ALA A 83 7.00 5.09 -13.27
C ALA A 83 6.51 6.06 -12.18
N GLY A 84 5.81 5.52 -11.17
CA GLY A 84 5.16 6.31 -10.15
C GLY A 84 3.93 7.08 -10.64
N VAL A 85 3.26 7.74 -9.72
CA VAL A 85 2.10 8.62 -9.96
C VAL A 85 2.29 9.91 -9.18
N ALA A 86 1.99 11.05 -9.79
CA ALA A 86 2.12 12.38 -9.17
C ALA A 86 3.53 12.66 -8.59
N GLY A 87 4.57 12.12 -9.23
CA GLY A 87 5.96 12.26 -8.77
C GLY A 87 6.34 11.42 -7.55
N LEU A 88 5.45 10.50 -7.13
CA LEU A 88 5.68 9.56 -6.04
C LEU A 88 5.80 8.14 -6.58
N THR A 89 6.73 7.38 -6.02
CA THR A 89 6.99 5.99 -6.40
C THR A 89 6.92 5.10 -5.17
N PHE A 90 6.57 3.83 -5.37
CA PHE A 90 6.72 2.82 -4.34
C PHE A 90 8.20 2.62 -4.02
N TYR A 91 8.57 2.71 -2.74
CA TYR A 91 9.93 2.53 -2.31
C TYR A 91 10.26 1.03 -2.19
N ALA A 92 10.91 0.48 -3.21
CA ALA A 92 11.34 -0.92 -3.24
C ALA A 92 12.65 -1.19 -2.47
N GLY A 93 13.23 -0.18 -1.83
CA GLY A 93 14.56 -0.23 -1.22
C GLY A 93 15.61 0.52 -2.03
N ALA A 94 16.81 0.66 -1.45
CA ALA A 94 17.98 1.14 -2.17
C ALA A 94 18.64 -0.01 -2.94
N ASP A 95 19.33 0.30 -4.04
CA ASP A 95 20.13 -0.68 -4.77
C ASP A 95 21.21 -1.31 -3.87
N GLY A 96 21.28 -2.64 -3.87
CA GLY A 96 22.24 -3.40 -3.07
C GLY A 96 21.77 -4.83 -2.81
N GLU A 97 22.59 -5.60 -2.10
CA GLU A 97 22.16 -6.91 -1.59
C GLU A 97 20.95 -6.75 -0.68
N GLN A 98 19.98 -7.66 -0.79
CA GLN A 98 18.75 -7.68 0.02
C GLN A 98 17.76 -6.53 -0.23
N SER A 99 17.94 -5.74 -1.29
CA SER A 99 16.97 -4.69 -1.69
C SER A 99 15.54 -5.22 -1.79
N GLU A 100 15.35 -6.45 -2.29
CA GLU A 100 14.08 -7.14 -2.40
C GLU A 100 13.39 -7.37 -1.05
N LEU A 101 14.14 -7.56 0.04
CA LEU A 101 13.56 -7.76 1.38
C LEU A 101 12.89 -6.48 1.87
N TYR A 102 13.47 -5.32 1.58
CA TYR A 102 12.85 -4.03 1.90
C TYR A 102 11.59 -3.80 1.07
N GLY A 103 11.64 -4.07 -0.23
CA GLY A 103 10.47 -3.99 -1.10
C GLY A 103 9.34 -4.90 -0.65
N LEU A 104 9.64 -6.15 -0.29
CA LEU A 104 8.66 -7.10 0.23
C LEU A 104 8.09 -6.67 1.58
N ALA A 105 8.91 -6.14 2.49
CA ALA A 105 8.45 -5.63 3.78
C ALA A 105 7.52 -4.42 3.62
N ASN A 106 7.86 -3.48 2.74
CA ASN A 106 7.02 -2.32 2.45
C ASN A 106 5.70 -2.72 1.77
N LEU A 107 5.74 -3.73 0.90
CA LEU A 107 4.55 -4.27 0.25
C LEU A 107 3.64 -4.95 1.27
N ALA A 108 4.21 -5.75 2.17
CA ALA A 108 3.46 -6.39 3.25
C ALA A 108 2.81 -5.34 4.16
N ALA A 109 3.53 -4.28 4.53
CA ALA A 109 2.98 -3.19 5.34
C ALA A 109 1.81 -2.47 4.64
N PHE A 110 1.95 -2.18 3.35
CA PHE A 110 0.87 -1.61 2.53
C PHE A 110 -0.36 -2.52 2.50
N ILE A 111 -0.15 -3.81 2.19
CA ILE A 111 -1.25 -4.79 2.12
C ILE A 111 -1.94 -4.92 3.46
N SER A 112 -1.21 -5.03 4.57
CA SER A 112 -1.79 -5.12 5.91
C SER A 112 -2.69 -3.93 6.24
N GLN A 113 -2.29 -2.71 5.89
CA GLN A 113 -3.15 -1.53 6.07
C GLN A 113 -4.39 -1.59 5.16
N THR A 114 -4.22 -1.93 3.88
CA THR A 114 -5.39 -2.05 2.98
C THR A 114 -6.32 -3.20 3.38
N MET A 115 -5.80 -4.24 4.02
CA MET A 115 -6.60 -5.34 4.56
C MET A 115 -7.55 -4.83 5.64
N GLN A 116 -7.04 -3.99 6.55
CA GLN A 116 -7.81 -3.39 7.63
C GLN A 116 -8.83 -2.35 7.14
N GLU A 117 -8.45 -1.55 6.16
CA GLU A 117 -9.29 -0.42 5.73
C GLU A 117 -10.32 -0.80 4.67
N THR A 118 -9.99 -1.69 3.72
CA THR A 118 -10.81 -1.89 2.50
C THR A 118 -11.03 -3.35 2.11
N ILE A 119 -9.98 -4.16 1.98
CA ILE A 119 -10.07 -5.50 1.37
C ILE A 119 -11.01 -6.41 2.17
N GLN A 120 -11.01 -6.34 3.51
CA GLN A 120 -11.88 -7.20 4.32
C GLN A 120 -13.37 -6.92 4.09
N TYR A 121 -13.71 -5.71 3.64
CA TYR A 121 -15.07 -5.29 3.34
C TYR A 121 -15.43 -5.42 1.86
N ASP A 122 -14.44 -5.73 1.01
CA ASP A 122 -14.59 -5.81 -0.46
C ASP A 122 -15.22 -4.54 -1.06
N ALA A 123 -14.95 -3.40 -0.44
CA ALA A 123 -15.61 -2.13 -0.73
C ALA A 123 -14.73 -1.20 -1.57
N CYS A 124 -15.27 -0.69 -2.68
CA CYS A 124 -14.60 0.31 -3.53
C CYS A 124 -14.82 1.77 -3.07
N ASP A 125 -15.83 1.99 -2.23
CA ASP A 125 -16.22 3.31 -1.73
C ASP A 125 -15.86 3.43 -0.24
N GLU A 126 -15.61 4.66 0.22
CA GLU A 126 -15.27 4.95 1.61
C GLU A 126 -16.37 4.45 2.55
N ASN A 127 -16.01 3.56 3.48
CA ASN A 127 -16.95 3.10 4.49
C ASN A 127 -17.35 4.30 5.36
N ASN A 128 -18.64 4.63 5.39
CA ASN A 128 -19.13 5.69 6.26
C ASN A 128 -19.17 5.19 7.71
N TRP A 129 -18.15 5.55 8.49
CA TRP A 129 -18.08 5.21 9.92
C TRP A 129 -18.88 6.16 10.83
N SER A 130 -19.67 7.07 10.26
CA SER A 130 -20.55 7.96 11.03
C SER A 130 -21.84 7.20 11.38
N ASN A 131 -21.92 6.73 12.61
CA ASN A 131 -23.15 6.25 13.24
C ASN A 131 -23.93 7.41 13.88
#